data_AF-A0A368FKX5-F1
#
_entry.id   AF-A0A368FKX5-F1
#
_cell.length_a   1.000
_cell.length_b   1.000
_cell.length_c   1.000
_cell.angle_alpha   90.00
_cell.angle_beta   90.00
_cell.angle_gamma   90.00
#
_symmetry.space_group_name_H-M   'P 1'
#
loop_
_entity.id
_entity.type
_entity.pdbx_description
1 polymer ?
#
loop_
_entity_poly.entity_id
_entity_poly.type
_entity_poly.pdbx_seq_one_letter_code
_entity_poly.pdbx_strand_id
1 'polypeptide(L)'
;MRSSILILAFAVGVSLASYDPVFVDELEDIVTSRQDERELDRLDDDKYMIRSEKKEKLDVILARQSELVQKLFAVEVERKKLRYQIKMEHRLSRVTDPELVEYWKQVEEIDNDMTISNKGADMKKKELKYKLPPMLRRLVRKL
;
A
#
# COMPACT_ATOMS: atom_id res chain seq x y z
N MET A 1 16.56 -33.70 25.60
CA MET A 1 15.77 -33.19 24.47
C MET A 1 14.52 -32.52 25.02
N ARG A 2 14.53 -31.18 25.10
CA ARG A 2 13.37 -30.37 25.46
C ARG A 2 13.27 -29.29 24.40
N SER A 3 12.45 -29.57 23.38
CA SER A 3 12.10 -28.62 22.34
C SER A 3 11.25 -27.52 22.97
N SER A 4 11.83 -26.34 23.15
CA SER A 4 11.08 -25.12 23.42
C SER A 4 10.99 -24.36 22.11
N ILE A 5 9.84 -24.50 21.46
CA ILE A 5 9.42 -23.77 20.27
C ILE A 5 9.43 -22.28 20.63
N LEU A 6 10.44 -21.54 20.17
CA LEU A 6 10.40 -20.09 20.12
C LEU A 6 9.43 -19.72 18.99
N ILE A 7 8.16 -19.59 19.38
CA ILE A 7 7.09 -19.07 18.53
C ILE A 7 7.55 -17.68 18.08
N LEU A 8 7.89 -17.64 16.79
CA LEU A 8 8.03 -16.46 15.97
C LEU A 8 6.87 -15.51 16.28
N ALA A 9 7.14 -14.47 17.07
CA ALA A 9 6.25 -13.33 17.20
C ALA A 9 6.32 -12.57 15.88
N PHE A 10 5.71 -13.14 14.83
CA PHE A 10 5.26 -12.38 13.69
C PHE A 10 4.08 -11.56 14.21
N ALA A 11 4.40 -10.49 14.94
CA ALA A 11 3.49 -9.41 15.16
C ALA A 11 3.10 -8.96 13.76
N VAL A 12 1.93 -9.43 13.31
CA VAL A 12 1.18 -8.79 12.25
C VAL A 12 0.78 -7.44 12.84
N GLY A 13 1.76 -6.54 12.88
CA GLY A 13 1.49 -5.13 12.80
C GLY A 13 0.75 -5.00 11.49
N VAL A 14 -0.57 -4.99 11.56
CA VAL A 14 -1.42 -4.40 10.54
C VAL A 14 -1.01 -2.94 10.55
N SER A 15 0.11 -2.65 9.90
CA SER A 15 0.53 -1.30 9.64
C SER A 15 -0.66 -0.68 8.93
N LEU A 16 -1.15 0.40 9.51
CA LEU A 16 -2.07 1.33 8.88
C LEU A 16 -1.36 2.07 7.72
N ALA A 17 -0.43 1.38 7.03
CA ALA A 17 0.14 1.85 5.80
C ALA A 17 -1.03 1.95 4.81
N SER A 18 -1.28 3.18 4.36
CA SER A 18 -1.98 3.44 3.12
C SER A 18 -1.42 2.52 2.04
N TYR A 19 -2.29 1.93 1.24
CA TYR A 19 -1.84 1.19 0.07
C TYR A 19 -1.02 2.13 -0.83
N ASP A 20 0.20 1.70 -1.16
CA ASP A 20 1.04 2.38 -2.14
C ASP A 20 0.91 1.65 -3.49
N PRO A 21 0.32 2.29 -4.52
CA PRO A 21 0.14 1.67 -5.83
C PRO A 21 1.43 1.60 -6.67
N VAL A 22 2.54 2.19 -6.22
CA VAL A 22 3.82 2.21 -6.93
C VAL A 22 4.68 1.00 -6.60
N PHE A 23 4.53 0.45 -5.38
CA PHE A 23 5.23 -0.72 -4.89
C PHE A 23 6.76 -0.55 -4.78
N VAL A 24 7.22 0.55 -4.19
CA VAL A 24 8.66 0.81 -4.01
C VAL A 24 9.26 -0.17 -2.99
N ASP A 25 8.61 -0.32 -1.84
CA ASP A 25 9.00 -1.24 -0.76
C ASP A 25 9.23 -2.67 -1.28
N GLU A 26 8.37 -3.15 -2.17
CA GLU A 26 8.47 -4.52 -2.70
C GLU A 26 9.73 -4.74 -3.54
N LEU A 27 10.25 -3.70 -4.22
CA LEU A 27 11.53 -3.80 -4.90
C LEU A 27 12.67 -3.67 -3.90
N GLU A 28 12.56 -2.73 -2.95
CA GLU A 28 13.55 -2.47 -1.90
C GLU A 28 13.84 -3.73 -1.07
N ASP A 29 12.82 -4.50 -0.72
CA ASP A 29 12.94 -5.74 0.06
C ASP A 29 13.77 -6.84 -0.62
N ILE A 30 13.96 -6.78 -1.94
CA ILE A 30 14.54 -7.86 -2.74
C ILE A 30 15.80 -7.46 -3.53
N VAL A 31 16.08 -6.17 -3.67
CA VAL A 31 17.33 -5.69 -4.26
C VAL A 31 18.52 -5.99 -3.35
N THR A 32 19.65 -6.35 -3.95
CA THR A 32 20.90 -6.65 -3.21
C THR A 32 21.96 -5.55 -3.35
N SER A 33 21.79 -4.65 -4.32
CA SER A 33 22.66 -3.51 -4.55
C SER A 33 22.37 -2.41 -3.53
N ARG A 34 23.34 -2.12 -2.66
CA ARG A 34 23.23 -1.03 -1.67
C ARG A 34 23.00 0.35 -2.31
N GLN A 35 23.43 0.53 -3.56
CA GLN A 35 23.18 1.78 -4.28
C GLN A 35 21.71 1.90 -4.65
N ASP A 36 21.13 0.85 -5.23
CA ASP A 36 19.74 0.84 -5.66
C ASP A 36 18.79 0.83 -4.46
N GLU A 37 19.11 0.09 -3.39
CA GLU A 37 18.39 0.14 -2.09
C GLU A 37 18.26 1.59 -1.59
N ARG A 38 19.36 2.36 -1.57
CA ARG A 38 19.34 3.79 -1.18
C ARG A 38 18.57 4.67 -2.16
N GLU A 39 18.52 4.32 -3.43
CA GLU A 39 17.73 5.06 -4.42
C GLU A 39 16.23 4.81 -4.19
N LEU A 40 15.86 3.58 -3.83
CA LEU A 40 14.51 3.16 -3.50
C LEU A 40 14.02 3.76 -2.17
N ASP A 41 14.83 3.73 -1.11
CA ASP A 41 14.53 4.36 0.19
C ASP A 41 14.16 5.85 0.01
N ARG A 42 14.98 6.60 -0.75
CA ARG A 42 14.70 8.00 -1.09
C ARG A 42 13.43 8.16 -1.93
N LEU A 43 13.16 7.20 -2.81
CA LEU A 43 11.99 7.22 -3.67
C LEU A 43 10.71 6.95 -2.87
N ASP A 44 10.76 6.06 -1.88
CA ASP A 44 9.63 5.84 -0.96
C ASP A 44 9.39 7.07 -0.08
N ASP A 45 10.46 7.62 0.52
CA ASP A 45 10.41 8.78 1.41
C ASP A 45 9.80 10.04 0.76
N ASP A 46 9.94 10.20 -0.55
CA ASP A 46 9.30 11.30 -1.28
C ASP A 46 7.79 11.07 -1.39
N LYS A 47 7.06 11.48 -0.35
CA LYS A 47 5.59 11.40 -0.31
C LYS A 47 4.90 12.46 -1.18
N TYR A 48 5.64 13.42 -1.76
CA TYR A 48 5.09 14.52 -2.56
C TYR A 48 5.21 14.31 -4.06
N MET A 49 6.11 13.43 -4.51
CA MET A 49 6.21 13.01 -5.91
C MET A 49 4.90 12.41 -6.41
N ILE A 50 4.50 12.77 -7.63
CA ILE A 50 3.35 12.16 -8.29
C ILE A 50 3.64 10.68 -8.52
N ARG A 51 2.66 9.81 -8.24
CA ARG A 51 2.84 8.35 -8.29
C ARG A 51 3.27 7.85 -9.67
N SER A 52 2.78 8.44 -10.76
CA SER A 52 3.23 8.10 -12.12
C SER A 52 4.71 8.40 -12.33
N GLU A 53 5.18 9.57 -11.90
CA GLU A 53 6.60 9.95 -11.97
C GLU A 53 7.46 9.04 -11.07
N LYS A 54 6.95 8.69 -9.89
CA LYS A 54 7.59 7.74 -8.98
C LYS A 54 7.72 6.37 -9.63
N LYS A 55 6.68 5.92 -10.33
CA LYS A 55 6.66 4.65 -11.05
C LYS A 55 7.69 4.61 -12.18
N GLU A 56 7.83 5.68 -12.95
CA GLU A 56 8.87 5.76 -13.99
C GLU A 56 10.28 5.60 -13.40
N LYS A 57 10.56 6.23 -12.26
CA LYS A 57 11.84 6.09 -11.57
C LYS A 57 12.06 4.67 -11.03
N LEU A 58 11.02 4.08 -10.44
CA LEU A 58 11.06 2.69 -9.99
C LEU A 58 11.37 1.74 -11.16
N ASP A 59 10.75 1.95 -12.32
CA ASP A 59 10.95 1.13 -13.51
C ASP A 59 12.39 1.21 -14.04
N VAL A 60 13.03 2.38 -13.95
CA VAL A 60 14.45 2.55 -14.28
C VAL A 60 15.34 1.73 -13.34
N ILE A 61 15.06 1.71 -12.04
CA ILE A 61 15.83 0.91 -11.06
C ILE A 61 15.60 -0.58 -11.30
N LEU A 62 14.35 -0.98 -11.53
CA LEU A 62 13.95 -2.36 -11.82
C LEU A 62 14.65 -2.90 -13.08
N ALA A 63 14.75 -2.09 -14.12
CA ALA A 63 15.40 -2.48 -15.38
C ALA A 63 16.91 -2.77 -15.24
N ARG A 64 17.56 -2.24 -14.19
CA ARG A 64 18.97 -2.55 -13.88
C ARG A 64 19.13 -3.89 -13.15
N GLN A 65 18.05 -4.42 -12.58
CA GLN A 65 18.09 -5.64 -11.78
C GLN A 65 18.17 -6.90 -12.66
N SER A 66 18.63 -7.99 -12.05
CA SER A 66 18.64 -9.31 -12.71
C SER A 66 17.23 -9.79 -13.05
N GLU A 67 17.11 -10.66 -14.05
CA GLU A 67 15.83 -11.27 -14.44
C GLU A 67 15.12 -11.97 -13.26
N LEU A 68 15.89 -12.58 -12.35
CA LEU A 68 15.34 -13.20 -11.15
C LEU A 68 14.65 -12.17 -10.24
N VAL A 69 15.30 -11.03 -9.99
CA VAL A 69 14.73 -9.95 -9.17
C VAL A 69 13.50 -9.36 -9.84
N GLN A 70 13.52 -9.15 -11.16
CA GLN A 70 12.35 -8.66 -11.89
C GLN A 70 11.14 -9.62 -11.79
N LYS A 71 11.37 -10.92 -11.86
CA LYS A 71 10.31 -11.94 -11.66
C LYS A 71 9.79 -11.95 -10.23
N LEU A 72 10.67 -11.89 -9.24
CA LEU A 72 10.28 -11.83 -7.83
C LEU A 72 9.45 -10.58 -7.51
N PHE A 73 9.86 -9.43 -8.06
CA PHE A 73 9.12 -8.17 -7.94
C PHE A 73 7.69 -8.32 -8.46
N ALA A 74 7.52 -8.86 -9.68
CA ALA A 74 6.19 -9.06 -10.27
C ALA A 74 5.28 -9.92 -9.37
N VAL A 75 5.82 -11.00 -8.80
CA VAL A 75 5.09 -11.89 -7.88
C VAL A 75 4.68 -11.15 -6.59
N GLU A 76 5.57 -10.36 -5.98
CA GLU A 76 5.24 -9.61 -4.77
C GLU A 76 4.22 -8.49 -5.03
N VAL A 77 4.30 -7.82 -6.19
CA VAL A 77 3.29 -6.85 -6.63
C VAL A 77 1.91 -7.51 -6.76
N GLU A 78 1.81 -8.65 -7.43
CA GLU A 78 0.55 -9.40 -7.56
C GLU A 78 0.00 -9.81 -6.18
N ARG A 79 0.88 -10.30 -5.30
CA ARG A 79 0.52 -10.69 -3.94
C ARG A 79 0.02 -9.51 -3.11
N LYS A 80 0.59 -8.32 -3.26
CA LYS A 80 0.14 -7.09 -2.57
C LYS A 80 -1.20 -6.61 -3.12
N LYS A 81 -1.39 -6.59 -4.44
CA LYS A 81 -2.67 -6.28 -5.08
C LYS A 81 -3.78 -7.20 -4.60
N LEU A 82 -3.54 -8.51 -4.57
CA LEU A 82 -4.53 -9.49 -4.10
C LEU A 82 -4.88 -9.29 -2.62
N ARG A 83 -3.88 -9.05 -1.76
CA ARG A 83 -4.11 -8.75 -0.33
C ARG A 83 -4.95 -7.48 -0.15
N TYR A 84 -4.70 -6.47 -0.96
CA TYR A 84 -5.47 -5.23 -0.95
C TYR A 84 -6.93 -5.48 -1.37
N GLN A 85 -7.15 -6.19 -2.49
CA GLN A 85 -8.49 -6.53 -2.98
C GLN A 85 -9.30 -7.33 -1.94
N ILE A 86 -8.71 -8.39 -1.37
CA ILE A 86 -9.37 -9.19 -0.33
C ILE A 86 -9.73 -8.32 0.89
N LYS A 87 -8.84 -7.40 1.28
CA LYS A 87 -9.11 -6.47 2.39
C LYS A 87 -10.26 -5.53 2.07
N MET A 88 -10.36 -5.03 0.84
CA MET A 88 -11.45 -4.17 0.39
C MET A 88 -12.77 -4.92 0.29
N GLU A 89 -12.79 -6.10 -0.32
CA GLU A 89 -13.97 -6.97 -0.38
C GLU A 89 -14.48 -7.33 1.02
N HIS A 90 -13.59 -7.70 1.93
CA HIS A 90 -13.95 -8.00 3.31
C HIS A 90 -14.48 -6.76 4.07
N ARG A 91 -14.00 -5.56 3.75
CA ARG A 91 -14.58 -4.32 4.31
C ARG A 91 -15.99 -4.11 3.77
N LEU A 92 -16.16 -4.18 2.45
CA LEU A 92 -17.44 -3.94 1.79
C LEU A 92 -18.51 -4.97 2.19
N SER A 93 -18.16 -6.24 2.39
CA SER A 93 -19.10 -7.27 2.82
C SER A 93 -19.65 -7.08 4.24
N ARG A 94 -18.94 -6.31 5.08
CA ARG A 94 -19.33 -6.01 6.47
C ARG A 94 -20.06 -4.69 6.62
N VAL A 95 -20.16 -3.90 5.56
CA VAL A 95 -20.80 -2.58 5.57
C VAL A 95 -22.21 -2.71 5.00
N THR A 96 -23.21 -2.34 5.81
CA THR A 96 -24.61 -2.31 5.38
C THR A 96 -25.11 -0.90 5.04
N ASP A 97 -24.40 0.12 5.52
CA ASP A 97 -24.76 1.52 5.30
C ASP A 97 -24.31 1.98 3.90
N PRO A 98 -25.22 2.43 3.02
CA PRO A 98 -24.87 2.83 1.65
C PRO A 98 -23.83 3.96 1.59
N GLU A 99 -23.83 4.89 2.54
CA GLU A 99 -22.88 6.01 2.56
C GLU A 99 -21.45 5.51 2.87
N LEU A 100 -21.34 4.49 3.72
CA LEU A 100 -20.06 3.83 3.98
C LEU A 100 -19.59 2.96 2.81
N VAL A 101 -20.50 2.34 2.06
CA VAL A 101 -20.14 1.61 0.83
C VAL A 101 -19.52 2.56 -0.18
N GLU A 102 -20.18 3.69 -0.45
CA GLU A 102 -19.68 4.70 -1.39
C GLU A 102 -18.38 5.34 -0.90
N TYR A 103 -18.25 5.58 0.42
CA TYR A 103 -16.99 6.03 1.01
C TYR A 103 -15.83 5.08 0.68
N TRP A 104 -15.99 3.78 0.86
CA TRP A 104 -14.91 2.81 0.62
C TRP A 104 -14.57 2.65 -0.86
N LYS A 105 -15.55 2.76 -1.77
CA LYS A 105 -15.28 2.82 -3.21
C LYS A 105 -14.44 4.04 -3.58
N GLN A 106 -14.78 5.22 -3.07
CA GLN A 106 -14.00 6.44 -3.31
C GLN A 106 -12.59 6.37 -2.69
N VAL A 107 -12.43 5.70 -1.54
CA VAL A 107 -11.10 5.42 -0.98
C VAL A 107 -10.29 4.56 -1.95
N GLU A 108 -10.90 3.53 -2.53
CA GLU A 108 -10.24 2.65 -3.50
C GLU A 108 -9.82 3.38 -4.78
N GLU A 109 -10.67 4.28 -5.29
CA GLU A 109 -10.32 5.15 -6.41
C GLU A 109 -9.11 6.04 -6.08
N ILE A 110 -9.09 6.67 -4.90
CA ILE A 110 -7.95 7.50 -4.45
C ILE A 110 -6.70 6.66 -4.26
N ASP A 111 -6.84 5.41 -3.78
CA ASP A 111 -5.72 4.49 -3.58
C ASP A 111 -5.03 4.12 -4.89
N ASN A 112 -5.79 4.01 -5.99
CA ASN A 112 -5.27 3.65 -7.30
C ASN A 112 -5.03 4.87 -8.23
N ASP A 113 -5.33 6.09 -7.78
CA ASP A 113 -5.08 7.32 -8.54
C ASP A 113 -3.57 7.58 -8.67
N MET A 114 -3.03 7.31 -9.87
CA MET A 114 -1.62 7.53 -10.20
C MET A 114 -1.28 8.99 -10.50
N THR A 115 -2.28 9.87 -10.63
CA THR A 115 -2.11 11.29 -10.98
C THR A 115 -1.82 12.18 -9.78
N ILE A 116 -1.84 11.61 -8.58
CA ILE A 116 -1.56 12.31 -7.33
C ILE A 116 -0.36 11.68 -6.62
N SER A 117 0.17 12.39 -5.62
CA SER A 117 1.18 11.85 -4.71
C SER A 117 0.55 11.08 -3.56
N ASN A 118 1.36 10.30 -2.82
CA ASN A 118 0.90 9.63 -1.61
C ASN A 118 0.36 10.62 -0.57
N LYS A 119 1.03 11.77 -0.40
CA LYS A 119 0.54 12.85 0.46
C LYS A 119 -0.78 13.43 -0.03
N GLY A 120 -0.94 13.61 -1.35
CA GLY A 120 -2.19 14.06 -1.96
C GLY A 120 -3.33 13.07 -1.72
N ALA A 121 -3.06 11.77 -1.86
CA ALA A 121 -4.02 10.71 -1.56
C ALA A 121 -4.46 10.73 -0.09
N ASP A 122 -3.53 10.87 0.84
CA ASP A 122 -3.82 10.99 2.27
C ASP A 122 -4.71 12.20 2.58
N MET A 123 -4.45 13.35 1.94
CA MET A 123 -5.27 14.54 2.07
C MET A 123 -6.68 14.31 1.53
N LYS A 124 -6.83 13.77 0.31
CA LYS A 124 -8.13 13.45 -0.28
C LYS A 124 -8.93 12.48 0.60
N LYS A 125 -8.31 11.42 1.12
CA LYS A 125 -8.97 10.46 2.02
C LYS A 125 -9.38 11.09 3.35
N LYS A 126 -8.53 11.99 3.88
CA LYS A 126 -8.84 12.73 5.11
C LYS A 126 -10.05 13.64 4.91
N GLU A 127 -10.08 14.42 3.82
CA GLU A 127 -11.22 15.27 3.46
C GLU A 127 -12.49 14.45 3.25
N LEU A 128 -12.40 13.36 2.48
CA LEU A 128 -13.50 12.43 2.25
C LEU A 128 -14.06 11.89 3.57
N LYS A 129 -13.19 11.50 4.50
CA LYS A 129 -13.59 11.06 5.83
C LYS A 129 -14.29 12.16 6.62
N TYR A 130 -13.89 13.42 6.50
CA TYR A 130 -14.53 14.52 7.23
C TYR A 130 -15.93 14.86 6.72
N LYS A 131 -16.23 14.57 5.45
CA LYS A 131 -17.57 14.74 4.84
C LYS A 131 -18.62 13.79 5.44
N LEU A 132 -18.19 12.62 5.95
CA LEU A 132 -19.10 11.68 6.60
C LEU A 132 -19.71 12.24 7.90
N PRO A 133 -20.96 11.89 8.23
CA PRO A 133 -21.58 12.14 9.53
C PRO A 133 -20.69 11.65 10.69
N PRO A 134 -20.68 12.36 11.85
CA PRO A 134 -19.84 12.00 12.98
C PRO A 134 -19.96 10.54 13.45
N MET A 135 -21.15 9.94 13.36
CA MET A 135 -21.37 8.54 13.71
C MET A 135 -20.66 7.59 12.73
N LEU A 136 -20.82 7.81 11.42
CA LEU A 136 -20.21 6.99 10.38
C LEU A 136 -18.67 7.09 10.40
N ARG A 137 -18.13 8.29 10.69
CA ARG A 137 -16.67 8.48 10.88
C ARG A 137 -16.06 7.59 11.96
N ARG A 138 -16.83 7.26 13.01
CA ARG A 138 -16.38 6.35 14.08
C ARG A 138 -16.37 4.89 13.61
N LEU A 139 -17.31 4.51 12.75
CA LEU A 139 -17.40 3.17 12.19
C LEU A 139 -16.24 2.88 11.23
N VAL A 140 -15.81 3.86 10.42
CA VAL A 140 -14.63 3.74 9.54
C VAL A 140 -13.35 3.32 10.30
N ARG A 141 -13.19 3.74 11.57
CA ARG A 141 -12.01 3.35 12.38
C ARG A 141 -12.07 1.92 12.92
N LYS A 142 -13.26 1.31 12.96
CA LYS A 142 -13.52 -0.02 13.55
C LYS A 142 -13.60 -1.13 12.51
N LEU A 143 -13.69 -0.77 11.24
CA LEU A 143 -13.73 -1.65 10.07
C LEU A 143 -12.35 -1.76 9.43
#